data_AF-A0A7V3RZU2-F1
#
_entry.id   AF-A0A7V3RZU2-F1
#
_cell.length_a   1.000
_cell.length_b   1.000
_cell.length_c   1.000
_cell.angle_alpha   90.00
_cell.angle_beta   90.00
_cell.angle_gamma   90.00
#
_symmetry.space_group_name_H-M   'P 1'
#
loop_
_entity.id
_entity.type
_entity.pdbx_description
1 polymer ?
#
loop_
_entity_poly.entity_id
_entity_poly.type
_entity_poly.pdbx_seq_one_letter_code
_entity_poly.pdbx_strand_id
1 'polypeptide(L)'
;EVKKNFSGANSLRSYLNYYLFSRLLYQAALDQGMLDEEAGQALERFKEKYLADRFYQKNFLSRIELSDKELKEHYDRHSSEFRDEKGVLKPFQEVKTELETRLKRERAHELEEQWLREQAQKRGIKIHEEAFAPSK
;
A
#
# COMPACT_ATOMS: atom_id res chain seq x y z
N GLU A 1 7.50 -8.85 -18.08
CA GLU A 1 8.68 -9.17 -18.91
C GLU A 1 8.79 -10.63 -19.38
N VAL A 2 7.69 -11.41 -19.41
CA VAL A 2 7.77 -12.82 -19.87
C VAL A 2 8.16 -12.90 -21.35
N LYS A 3 7.50 -12.13 -22.24
CA LYS A 3 7.70 -12.22 -23.70
C LYS A 3 9.12 -11.97 -24.22
N LYS A 4 10.00 -11.26 -23.50
CA LYS A 4 11.33 -10.87 -24.01
C LYS A 4 12.36 -12.01 -23.93
N ASN A 5 12.08 -13.06 -23.15
CA ASN A 5 13.00 -14.19 -22.91
C ASN A 5 12.67 -15.47 -23.70
N PHE A 6 11.70 -15.45 -24.63
CA PHE A 6 11.23 -16.66 -25.33
C PHE A 6 11.34 -16.58 -26.86
N SER A 7 12.46 -16.09 -27.39
CA SER A 7 12.67 -15.90 -28.83
C SER A 7 13.08 -17.17 -29.61
N GLY A 8 12.95 -18.38 -29.03
CA GLY A 8 13.32 -19.64 -29.70
C GLY A 8 12.29 -20.76 -29.54
N ALA A 9 12.19 -21.66 -30.53
CA ALA A 9 11.20 -22.75 -30.56
C ALA A 9 11.23 -23.64 -29.29
N ASN A 10 12.42 -23.90 -28.74
CA ASN A 10 12.58 -24.68 -27.50
C ASN A 10 12.06 -23.91 -26.26
N SER A 11 12.27 -22.59 -26.20
CA SER A 11 11.79 -21.75 -25.11
C SER A 11 10.27 -21.63 -25.10
N LEU A 12 9.64 -21.51 -26.28
CA LEU A 12 8.19 -21.49 -26.41
C LEU A 12 7.58 -22.84 -26.01
N ARG A 13 8.18 -23.96 -26.43
CA ARG A 13 7.75 -25.29 -26.02
C ARG A 13 7.82 -25.46 -24.50
N SER A 14 8.91 -25.05 -23.86
CA SER A 14 9.05 -25.13 -22.39
C SER A 14 8.01 -24.28 -21.67
N TYR A 15 7.73 -23.06 -22.15
CA TYR A 15 6.68 -22.21 -21.60
C TYR A 15 5.29 -22.85 -21.74
N LEU A 16 4.96 -23.37 -22.92
CA LEU A 16 3.68 -24.04 -23.17
C LEU A 16 3.53 -25.28 -22.30
N ASN A 17 4.58 -26.11 -22.18
CA ASN A 17 4.56 -27.28 -21.31
C ASN A 17 4.33 -26.89 -19.85
N TYR A 18 5.02 -25.86 -19.35
CA TYR A 18 4.81 -25.36 -17.99
C TYR A 18 3.37 -24.86 -17.80
N TYR A 19 2.88 -24.01 -18.70
CA TYR A 19 1.52 -23.46 -18.63
C TYR A 19 0.45 -24.56 -18.65
N LEU A 20 0.57 -25.52 -19.58
CA LEU A 20 -0.36 -26.64 -19.69
C LEU A 20 -0.30 -27.53 -18.45
N PHE A 21 0.91 -27.85 -17.97
CA PHE A 21 1.09 -28.67 -16.77
C PHE A 21 0.47 -28.02 -15.54
N SER A 22 0.71 -26.73 -15.30
CA SER A 22 0.06 -25.98 -14.20
C SER A 22 -1.47 -25.98 -14.31
N ARG A 23 -2.02 -25.88 -15.52
CA ARG A 23 -3.47 -25.91 -15.73
C ARG A 23 -4.07 -27.30 -15.47
N LEU A 24 -3.38 -28.35 -15.88
CA LEU A 24 -3.79 -29.74 -15.60
C LEU A 24 -3.72 -30.06 -14.11
N LEU A 25 -2.68 -29.60 -13.41
CA LEU A 25 -2.59 -29.73 -11.95
C LEU A 25 -3.74 -29.03 -11.24
N TYR A 26 -4.09 -27.81 -11.67
CA TYR A 26 -5.24 -27.10 -11.12
C TYR A 26 -6.55 -27.87 -11.33
N GLN A 27 -6.79 -28.40 -12.54
CA GLN A 27 -7.98 -29.21 -12.81
C GLN A 27 -8.02 -30.48 -11.95
N ALA A 28 -6.89 -31.20 -11.84
CA ALA A 28 -6.81 -32.39 -10.99
C ALA A 28 -7.09 -32.07 -9.51
N ALA A 29 -6.64 -30.91 -9.02
CA ALA A 29 -6.93 -30.46 -7.67
C ALA A 29 -8.44 -30.21 -7.46
N LEU A 30 -9.12 -29.63 -8.46
CA LEU A 30 -10.58 -29.46 -8.42
C LEU A 30 -11.32 -30.80 -8.46
N ASP A 31 -10.92 -31.72 -9.34
CA ASP A 31 -11.52 -33.05 -9.45
C ASP A 31 -11.37 -33.86 -8.15
N GLN A 32 -10.31 -33.59 -7.38
CA GLN A 32 -10.04 -34.17 -6.07
C GLN A 32 -10.71 -33.42 -4.91
N GLY A 33 -11.48 -32.36 -5.18
CA GLY A 33 -12.18 -31.59 -4.16
C GLY A 33 -11.26 -30.73 -3.28
N MET A 34 -10.05 -30.39 -3.74
CA MET A 34 -9.10 -29.57 -2.97
C MET A 34 -9.49 -28.09 -2.86
N LEU A 35 -10.55 -27.65 -3.57
CA LEU A 35 -11.23 -26.40 -3.27
C LEU A 35 -12.25 -26.64 -2.15
N ASP A 36 -11.73 -26.97 -0.98
CA ASP A 36 -12.51 -27.16 0.23
C ASP A 36 -12.80 -25.80 0.90
N GLU A 37 -13.44 -25.85 2.07
CA GLU A 37 -13.78 -24.65 2.83
C GLU A 37 -12.54 -23.83 3.22
N GLU A 38 -11.44 -24.49 3.63
CA GLU A 38 -10.20 -23.81 4.03
C GLU A 38 -9.57 -23.08 2.84
N ALA A 39 -9.45 -23.75 1.70
CA ALA A 39 -8.97 -23.15 0.45
C ALA A 39 -9.87 -22.00 0.00
N GLY A 40 -11.20 -22.17 0.10
CA GLY A 40 -12.18 -21.12 -0.20
C GLY A 40 -11.99 -19.88 0.67
N GLN A 41 -11.86 -20.05 1.99
CA GLN A 41 -11.60 -18.94 2.91
C GLN A 41 -10.24 -18.27 2.65
N ALA A 42 -9.20 -19.04 2.32
CA ALA A 42 -7.90 -18.49 1.97
C ALA A 42 -7.96 -17.60 0.72
N LEU A 43 -8.71 -18.03 -0.31
CA LEU A 43 -8.95 -17.24 -1.52
C LEU A 43 -9.72 -15.96 -1.23
N GLU A 44 -10.73 -16.01 -0.37
CA GLU A 44 -11.49 -14.82 0.02
C GLU A 44 -10.64 -13.82 0.81
N ARG A 45 -9.82 -14.28 1.78
CA ARG A 45 -8.86 -13.41 2.48
C ARG A 45 -7.84 -12.79 1.53
N PHE A 46 -7.34 -13.57 0.56
CA PHE A 46 -6.45 -13.04 -0.47
C PHE A 46 -7.14 -11.96 -1.31
N LYS A 47 -8.37 -12.20 -1.76
CA LYS A 47 -9.16 -11.26 -2.55
C LYS A 47 -9.39 -9.96 -1.78
N GLU A 48 -9.80 -10.05 -0.52
CA GLU A 48 -10.03 -8.89 0.35
C GLU A 48 -8.76 -8.05 0.47
N LYS A 49 -7.63 -8.68 0.85
CA LYS A 49 -6.35 -8.00 0.98
C LYS A 49 -5.89 -7.38 -0.34
N TYR A 50 -5.94 -8.13 -1.43
CA TYR A 50 -5.52 -7.65 -2.73
C TYR A 50 -6.32 -6.42 -3.17
N LEU A 51 -7.65 -6.45 -2.99
CA LEU A 51 -8.51 -5.32 -3.37
C LEU A 51 -8.29 -4.12 -2.45
N ALA A 52 -8.14 -4.32 -1.15
CA ALA A 52 -7.81 -3.26 -0.20
C ALA A 52 -6.48 -2.58 -0.56
N ASP A 53 -5.42 -3.36 -0.79
CA ASP A 53 -4.10 -2.86 -1.18
C ASP A 53 -4.17 -2.09 -2.50
N ARG A 54 -4.85 -2.64 -3.52
CA ARG A 54 -5.03 -1.96 -4.82
C ARG A 54 -5.80 -0.66 -4.69
N PHE A 55 -6.83 -0.63 -3.84
CA PHE A 55 -7.61 0.57 -3.58
C PHE A 55 -6.76 1.62 -2.85
N TYR A 56 -6.01 1.22 -1.82
CA TYR A 56 -5.14 2.10 -1.05
C TYR A 56 -4.07 2.74 -1.94
N GLN A 57 -3.34 1.93 -2.72
CA GLN A 57 -2.32 2.40 -3.66
C GLN A 57 -2.89 3.42 -4.66
N LYS A 58 -4.05 3.12 -5.26
CA LYS A 58 -4.65 3.96 -6.31
C LYS A 58 -5.26 5.24 -5.76
N ASN A 59 -5.86 5.23 -4.57
CA ASN A 59 -6.66 6.34 -4.07
C ASN A 59 -5.97 7.17 -2.99
N PHE A 60 -4.93 6.64 -2.33
CA PHE A 60 -4.21 7.33 -1.27
C PHE A 60 -2.77 7.65 -1.70
N LEU A 61 -1.93 6.63 -1.92
CA LEU A 61 -0.51 6.85 -2.17
C LEU A 61 -0.24 7.69 -3.43
N SER A 62 -1.01 7.49 -4.50
CA SER A 62 -0.93 8.29 -5.72
C SER A 62 -1.24 9.78 -5.53
N ARG A 63 -1.91 10.17 -4.44
CA ARG A 63 -2.29 11.55 -4.12
C ARG A 63 -1.30 12.26 -3.19
N ILE A 64 -0.29 11.54 -2.70
CA ILE A 64 0.65 12.00 -1.67
C ILE A 64 1.99 12.45 -2.30
N GLU A 65 2.04 12.63 -3.62
CA GLU A 65 3.20 13.23 -4.27
C GLU A 65 3.41 14.67 -3.77
N LEU A 66 4.61 14.94 -3.24
CA LEU A 66 5.04 16.26 -2.78
C LEU A 66 6.07 16.79 -3.77
N SER A 67 5.87 18.02 -4.23
CA SER A 67 6.85 18.70 -5.06
C SER A 67 7.99 19.28 -4.22
N ASP A 68 9.18 19.40 -4.81
CA ASP A 68 10.33 20.08 -4.18
C ASP A 68 9.98 21.52 -3.75
N LYS A 69 9.08 22.18 -4.48
CA LYS A 69 8.58 23.51 -4.14
C LYS A 69 7.77 23.49 -2.85
N GLU A 70 6.81 22.57 -2.70
CA GLU A 70 6.02 22.43 -1.48
C GLU A 70 6.92 22.08 -0.28
N LEU A 71 7.90 21.19 -0.46
CA LEU A 71 8.86 20.86 0.59
C LEU A 71 9.67 22.09 1.04
N LYS A 72 10.13 22.89 0.08
CA LYS A 72 10.88 24.11 0.38
C LYS A 72 10.01 25.17 1.08
N GLU A 73 8.80 25.39 0.59
CA GLU A 73 7.84 26.31 1.22
C GLU A 73 7.45 25.88 2.64
N HIS A 74 7.37 24.56 2.89
CA HIS A 74 7.17 24.05 4.24
C HIS A 74 8.39 24.32 5.12
N TYR A 75 9.58 23.99 4.62
CA TYR A 75 10.84 24.21 5.33
C TYR A 75 11.04 25.68 5.71
N ASP A 76 10.79 26.62 4.79
CA ASP A 76 10.95 28.04 5.02
C ASP A 76 9.95 28.56 6.07
N ARG A 77 8.68 28.11 6.02
CA ARG A 77 7.63 28.48 7.00
C ARG A 77 7.87 27.93 8.40
N HIS A 78 8.55 26.79 8.52
CA HIS A 78 8.78 26.09 9.79
C HIS A 78 10.27 26.01 10.15
N SER A 79 11.07 26.98 9.69
CA SER A 79 12.52 27.00 9.86
C SER A 79 13.01 26.83 11.32
N SER A 80 12.19 27.20 12.30
CA SER A 80 12.49 26.97 13.72
C SER A 80 12.63 25.49 14.09
N GLU A 81 11.91 24.59 13.43
CA GLU A 81 11.96 23.14 13.71
C GLU A 81 13.25 22.48 13.24
N PHE A 82 13.96 23.11 12.29
CA PHE A 82 15.15 22.55 11.66
C PHE A 82 16.45 23.10 12.25
N ARG A 83 16.39 23.69 13.45
CA ARG A 83 17.58 24.16 14.18
C ARG A 83 18.22 23.00 14.96
N ASP A 84 19.54 22.96 15.01
CA ASP A 84 20.27 22.02 15.84
C ASP A 84 20.29 22.44 17.33
N GLU A 85 20.93 21.64 18.17
CA GLU A 85 21.08 21.90 19.62
C GLU A 85 21.80 23.24 19.93
N LYS A 86 22.54 23.78 18.96
CA LYS A 86 23.26 25.05 19.05
C LYS A 86 22.46 26.21 18.46
N GLY A 87 21.24 25.96 17.97
CA GLY A 87 20.35 26.93 17.36
C GLY A 87 20.68 27.26 15.89
N VAL A 88 21.59 26.52 15.25
CA VAL A 88 21.98 26.72 13.85
C VAL A 88 20.96 26.04 12.94
N LEU A 89 20.49 26.76 11.92
CA LEU A 89 19.53 26.23 10.95
C LEU A 89 20.21 25.20 10.03
N LYS A 90 19.72 23.96 10.03
CA LYS A 90 20.21 22.89 9.15
C LYS A 90 19.81 23.17 7.70
N PRO A 91 20.71 23.06 6.71
CA PRO A 91 20.38 23.27 5.30
C PRO A 91 19.24 22.38 4.80
N PHE A 92 18.40 22.92 3.89
CA PHE A 92 17.27 22.19 3.31
C PHE A 92 17.65 20.82 2.74
N GLN A 93 18.80 20.70 2.06
CA GLN A 93 19.24 19.43 1.47
C GLN A 93 19.51 18.34 2.52
N GLU A 94 19.90 18.72 3.73
CA GLU A 94 20.18 17.76 4.81
C GLU A 94 18.89 17.22 5.43
N VAL A 95 17.84 18.05 5.48
CA VAL A 95 16.55 17.69 6.09
C VAL A 95 15.48 17.27 5.09
N LYS A 96 15.73 17.41 3.78
CA LYS A 96 14.73 17.20 2.71
C LYS A 96 14.06 15.82 2.79
N THR A 97 14.85 14.75 2.89
CA THR A 97 14.33 13.37 2.89
C THR A 97 13.48 13.08 4.13
N GLU A 98 13.92 13.56 5.29
CA GLU A 98 13.18 13.42 6.54
C GLU A 98 11.88 14.21 6.49
N LEU A 99 11.95 15.47 6.04
CA LEU A 99 10.80 16.34 5.87
C LEU A 99 9.78 15.73 4.90
N GLU A 100 10.23 15.24 3.76
CA GLU A 100 9.37 14.57 2.78
C GLU A 100 8.68 13.35 3.39
N THR A 101 9.43 12.49 4.10
CA THR A 101 8.88 11.30 4.75
C THR A 101 7.84 11.67 5.80
N ARG A 102 8.12 12.69 6.61
CA ARG A 102 7.23 13.21 7.65
C ARG A 102 5.93 13.74 7.04
N LEU A 103 6.03 14.64 6.06
CA LEU A 103 4.87 15.24 5.41
C LEU A 103 4.02 14.24 4.64
N LYS A 104 4.65 13.25 3.99
CA LYS A 104 3.91 12.15 3.35
C LYS A 104 3.11 11.35 4.36
N ARG A 105 3.69 11.06 5.54
CA ARG A 105 3.00 10.33 6.61
C ARG A 105 1.85 11.15 7.19
N GLU A 106 2.06 12.43 7.45
CA GLU A 106 1.01 13.33 7.96
C GLU A 106 -0.15 13.42 6.96
N ARG A 107 0.13 13.69 5.69
CA ARG A 107 -0.90 13.73 4.63
C ARG A 107 -1.60 12.37 4.45
N ALA A 108 -0.88 11.26 4.57
CA ALA A 108 -1.49 9.93 4.54
C ALA A 108 -2.49 9.76 5.68
N HIS A 109 -2.07 10.07 6.90
CA HIS A 109 -2.88 9.97 8.11
C HIS A 109 -4.15 10.83 8.01
N GLU A 110 -4.04 12.08 7.58
CA GLU A 110 -5.19 12.97 7.39
C GLU A 110 -6.21 12.40 6.38
N LEU A 111 -5.73 11.92 5.23
CA LEU A 111 -6.58 11.31 4.21
C LEU A 111 -7.24 10.02 4.70
N GLU A 112 -6.49 9.19 5.43
CA GLU A 112 -6.99 7.95 6.03
C GLU A 112 -8.08 8.21 7.05
N GLU A 113 -7.85 9.13 8.00
CA GLU A 113 -8.85 9.48 8.99
C GLU A 113 -10.11 10.07 8.35
N GLN A 114 -9.94 11.00 7.39
CA GLN A 114 -11.08 11.59 6.69
C GLN A 114 -11.89 10.50 5.97
N TRP A 115 -11.22 9.64 5.20
CA TRP A 115 -11.88 8.59 4.46
C TRP A 115 -12.58 7.59 5.40
N LEU A 116 -11.94 7.20 6.50
CA LEU A 116 -12.52 6.31 7.50
C LEU A 116 -13.77 6.91 8.12
N ARG A 117 -13.73 8.19 8.54
CA ARG A 117 -14.88 8.92 9.07
C ARG A 117 -16.04 8.94 8.07
N GLU A 118 -15.77 9.27 6.81
CA GLU A 118 -16.78 9.28 5.74
C GLU A 118 -17.38 7.87 5.50
N GLN A 119 -16.54 6.84 5.46
CA GLN A 119 -17.01 5.47 5.26
C GLN A 119 -17.84 4.95 6.44
N ALA A 120 -17.44 5.30 7.66
CA ALA A 120 -18.15 4.93 8.87
C ALA A 120 -19.53 5.59 8.90
N GLN A 121 -19.61 6.90 8.66
CA GLN A 121 -20.87 7.62 8.56
C GLN A 121 -21.78 7.04 7.46
N LYS A 122 -21.24 6.82 6.26
CA LYS A 122 -21.99 6.27 5.11
C LYS A 122 -22.59 4.88 5.39
N ARG A 123 -21.93 4.09 6.24
CA ARG A 123 -22.35 2.71 6.57
C ARG A 123 -23.01 2.59 7.94
N GLY A 124 -23.21 3.69 8.65
CA GLY A 124 -23.78 3.68 10.00
C GLY A 124 -22.90 2.95 11.02
N ILE A 125 -21.58 2.90 10.80
CA ILE A 125 -20.63 2.29 11.74
C ILE A 125 -20.41 3.26 12.89
N LYS A 126 -20.62 2.78 14.12
CA LYS A 126 -20.31 3.52 15.36
C LYS A 126 -18.96 3.03 15.89
N ILE A 127 -18.00 3.93 15.99
CA ILE A 127 -16.70 3.66 16.60
C ILE A 127 -16.81 4.10 18.07
N HIS A 128 -16.63 3.16 18.99
CA HIS A 128 -16.67 3.42 20.43
C HIS A 128 -15.26 3.72 20.93
N GLU A 129 -14.87 5.00 20.91
CA GLU A 129 -13.53 5.45 21.29
C GLU A 129 -13.16 5.06 22.73
N GLU A 130 -14.15 4.91 23.63
CA GLU A 130 -13.91 4.50 25.01
C GLU A 130 -13.29 3.09 25.12
N ALA A 131 -13.48 2.23 24.12
CA ALA A 131 -12.92 0.89 24.07
C ALA A 131 -11.39 0.89 23.85
N PHE A 132 -10.81 2.01 23.43
CA PHE A 132 -9.37 2.15 23.18
C PHE A 132 -8.63 2.88 24.31
N ALA A 133 -9.35 3.36 25.34
CA ALA A 133 -8.70 3.97 26.51
C ALA A 133 -7.96 2.91 27.34
N PRO A 134 -6.73 3.19 27.82
CA PRO A 134 -6.05 2.28 28.73
C PRO A 134 -6.91 2.09 30.00
N SER A 135 -7.16 0.83 30.37
CA SER A 135 -7.84 0.51 31.63
C SER A 135 -7.10 1.17 32.79
N LYS A 136 -7.84 1.94 33.60
CA LYS A 136 -7.33 2.55 34.84
C LYS A 136 -6.91 1.50 35.86
#